data_AF-A0A6M3ME65-F1
#
_entry.id   AF-A0A6M3ME65-F1
#
_cell.length_a   1.000
_cell.length_b   1.000
_cell.length_c   1.000
_cell.angle_alpha   90.00
_cell.angle_beta   90.00
_cell.angle_gamma   90.00
#
_symmetry.space_group_name_H-M   'P 1'
#
loop_
_entity.id
_entity.type
_entity.pdbx_description
1 polymer ?
#
loop_
_entity_poly.entity_id
_entity_poly.type
_entity_poly.pdbx_seq_one_letter_code
_entity_poly.pdbx_strand_id
1 'polypeptide(L)' 'MELIITLPDEIVAKISDDIKQTSFSSVEFFIESLVLQKYPELREVEENEEKLNKRMRALGYLE' A
#
# COMPACT_ATOMS: atom_id res chain seq x y z
N MET A 1 -1.53 -1.88 -14.89
CA MET A 1 -0.81 -0.72 -15.44
C MET A 1 0.24 -0.36 -14.42
N GLU A 2 1.51 -0.30 -14.81
CA GLU A 2 2.61 0.06 -13.91
C GLU A 2 3.01 1.51 -14.19
N LEU A 3 3.09 2.34 -13.15
CA LEU A 3 3.54 3.72 -13.24
C LEU A 3 4.95 3.81 -12.68
N ILE A 4 5.91 4.20 -13.51
CA ILE A 4 7.30 4.40 -13.10
C ILE A 4 7.51 5.90 -12.87
N ILE A 5 7.88 6.27 -11.64
CA ILE A 5 8.13 7.66 -11.26
C ILE A 5 9.61 7.78 -10.90
N THR A 6 10.32 8.70 -11.56
CA THR A 6 11.72 8.98 -11.23
C THR A 6 11.77 10.09 -10.18
N LEU A 7 12.28 9.76 -8.99
CA LEU A 7 12.48 10.72 -7.91
C LEU A 7 13.96 11.12 -7.85
N PRO A 8 14.28 12.37 -7.48
CA PRO A 8 15.65 12.78 -7.20
C PRO A 8 16.27 11.93 -6.09
N ASP A 9 17.53 11.53 -6.25
CA ASP A 9 18.27 10.70 -5.28
C ASP A 9 18.27 11.30 -3.87
N GLU A 10 18.34 12.63 -3.74
CA GLU A 10 18.31 13.31 -2.44
C GLU A 10 17.00 13.05 -1.67
N ILE A 11 15.88 12.99 -2.39
CA ILE A 11 14.56 12.73 -1.80
C ILE A 11 14.48 11.25 -1.41
N VAL A 12 14.93 10.35 -2.28
CA VAL A 12 14.96 8.90 -1.99
C VAL A 12 15.84 8.61 -0.78
N ALA A 13 17.01 9.26 -0.67
CA ALA A 13 17.91 9.12 0.46
C ALA A 13 17.28 9.62 1.77
N LYS A 14 16.59 10.77 1.75
CA LYS A 14 15.85 11.26 2.92
C LYS A 14 14.72 10.33 3.34
N ILE A 15 13.90 9.88 2.39
CA ILE A 15 12.80 8.95 2.70
C ILE A 15 13.39 7.64 3.25
N SER A 16 14.46 7.13 2.65
CA SER A 16 15.16 5.94 3.12
C SER A 16 15.66 6.10 4.57
N ASP A 17 16.16 7.29 4.94
CA ASP A 17 16.60 7.54 6.30
C ASP A 17 15.44 7.68 7.29
N ASP A 18 14.36 8.36 6.90
CA ASP A 18 13.12 8.46 7.70
C ASP A 18 12.48 7.09 7.93
N ILE A 19 12.43 6.22 6.91
CA ILE A 19 11.80 4.92 7.05
C ILE A 19 12.61 3.92 7.89
N LYS A 20 13.94 4.06 7.99
CA LYS A 20 14.78 3.17 8.83
C LYS A 20 14.33 3.14 10.28
N GLN A 21 13.74 4.22 10.78
CA GLN A 21 13.27 4.32 12.16
C GLN A 21 11.81 3.87 12.33
N THR A 22 11.19 3.39 11.26
CA THR A 22 9.77 3.00 11.22
C THR A 22 9.61 1.55 10.76
N SER A 23 8.36 1.06 10.78
CA SER A 23 8.04 -0.31 10.32
C SER A 23 8.00 -0.47 8.80
N PHE A 24 8.39 0.55 8.02
CA PHE A 24 8.37 0.49 6.57
C PHE A 24 9.64 -0.19 6.03
N SER A 25 9.47 -1.29 5.31
CA SER A 25 10.58 -2.10 4.77
C SER A 25 11.27 -1.48 3.55
N SER A 26 10.57 -0.63 2.81
CA SER A 26 11.05 -0.03 1.55
C SER A 26 10.44 1.35 1.31
N VAL A 27 11.17 2.20 0.56
CA VAL A 27 10.68 3.52 0.10
C VAL A 27 9.41 3.38 -0.72
N GLU A 28 9.31 2.33 -1.54
CA GLU A 28 8.11 2.02 -2.33
C GLU A 28 6.88 1.81 -1.46
N PHE A 29 6.99 0.97 -0.42
CA PHE A 29 5.88 0.68 0.49
C PHE A 29 5.46 1.90 1.32
N PHE A 30 6.43 2.76 1.65
CA PHE A 30 6.15 4.05 2.29
C PHE A 30 5.36 4.99 1.36
N ILE A 31 5.78 5.12 0.09
CA ILE A 31 5.08 5.96 -0.89
C ILE A 31 3.67 5.41 -1.16
N GLU A 32 3.52 4.10 -1.32
CA GLU A 32 2.21 3.45 -1.48
C GLU A 32 1.29 3.76 -0.30
N SER A 33 1.79 3.57 0.93
CA SER A 33 1.03 3.90 2.14
C SER A 33 0.66 5.38 2.23
N LEU A 34 1.54 6.28 1.80
CA LEU A 34 1.30 7.73 1.79
C LEU A 34 0.22 8.10 0.76
N VAL A 35 0.24 7.47 -0.42
CA VAL A 35 -0.80 7.63 -1.45
C VAL A 35 -2.14 7.10 -0.93
N LEU A 36 -2.17 5.92 -0.32
CA LEU A 36 -3.39 5.35 0.28
C LEU A 36 -3.93 6.17 1.46
N GLN A 37 -3.06 6.83 2.23
CA GLN A 37 -3.50 7.80 3.25
C GLN A 37 -4.12 9.06 2.64
N LYS A 38 -3.63 9.49 1.47
CA LYS A 38 -4.13 10.68 0.78
C LYS A 38 -5.47 10.43 0.08
N TYR A 39 -5.72 9.20 -0.34
CA TYR A 39 -6.96 8.74 -0.97
C TYR A 39 -7.60 7.62 -0.12
N PRO A 40 -8.14 7.94 1.07
CA PRO A 40 -8.69 6.95 1.98
C PRO A 40 -9.86 6.17 1.37
N GLU A 41 -10.59 6.75 0.40
CA GLU A 41 -11.64 6.04 -0.33
C GLU A 41 -11.15 4.81 -1.11
N LEU A 42 -9.88 4.76 -1.51
CA LEU A 42 -9.30 3.60 -2.18
C LEU A 42 -8.90 2.49 -1.18
N ARG A 43 -8.64 2.88 0.07
CA ARG A 43 -8.28 1.97 1.16
C ARG A 43 -9.46 1.08 1.57
N GLU A 44 -10.69 1.61 1.52
CA GLU A 44 -11.90 0.85 1.84
C GLU A 44 -12.24 -0.23 0.80
N VAL A 45 -11.72 -0.12 -0.43
CA VAL A 45 -12.03 -1.09 -1.49
C VAL A 45 -11.28 -2.40 -1.25
N GLU A 46 -9.98 -2.34 -0.93
CA GLU A 46 -9.17 -3.54 -0.69
C GLU A 46 -9.56 -4.27 0.62
N GLU A 47 -9.80 -3.53 1.71
CA GLU A 47 -10.29 -4.16 2.96
C GLU A 47 -11.69 -4.78 2.80
N ASN A 48 -12.55 -4.19 1.96
CA ASN A 48 -13.85 -4.79 1.66
C ASN A 48 -13.72 -6.03 0.80
N GLU A 49 -12.87 -6.06 -0.22
CA GLU A 49 -12.67 -7.25 -1.05
C GLU A 49 -12.09 -8.41 -0.26
N GLU A 50 -11.14 -8.17 0.65
CA GLU A 50 -10.56 -9.25 1.45
C GLU A 50 -11.58 -9.79 2.49
N LYS A 51 -12.39 -8.92 3.11
CA LYS A 51 -13.51 -9.33 3.97
C LYS A 51 -14.61 -10.04 3.18
N LEU A 52 -14.93 -9.57 1.98
CA LEU A 52 -15.95 -10.17 1.12
C LEU A 52 -15.49 -11.54 0.63
N ASN A 53 -14.23 -11.69 0.23
CA ASN A 53 -13.64 -12.97 -0.15
C ASN A 53 -13.55 -13.96 1.02
N LYS A 54 -13.18 -13.49 2.23
CA LYS A 54 -13.25 -14.33 3.44
C LYS A 54 -14.69 -14.77 3.75
N ARG A 55 -15.69 -13.89 3.58
CA ARG A 55 -17.11 -14.23 3.75
C ARG A 55 -17.62 -15.17 2.65
N MET A 56 -17.23 -14.97 1.39
CA MET A 56 -17.59 -15.81 0.24
C MET A 56 -16.98 -17.22 0.37
N ARG A 57 -15.72 -17.35 0.83
CA ARG A 57 -15.11 -18.63 1.19
C ARG A 57 -15.83 -19.31 2.34
N ALA A 58 -16.17 -18.57 3.40
CA ALA A 58 -16.93 -19.11 4.53
C ALA A 58 -18.34 -19.60 4.14
N LEU A 59 -18.92 -19.02 3.09
CA LEU A 59 -20.20 -19.41 2.51
C LEU A 59 -20.09 -20.49 1.41
N GLY A 60 -18.88 -20.93 1.06
CA GLY A 60 -18.65 -22.01 0.10
C GLY A 60 -18.81 -21.62 -1.38
N TYR A 61 -18.77 -20.33 -1.72
CA TYR A 61 -18.92 -19.85 -3.09
C TYR A 61 -17.59 -19.72 -3.87
N LEU A 62 -16.45 -19.85 -3.20
CA LEU A 62 -15.11 -19.82 -3.79
C LEU A 62 -14.33 -21.04 -3.29
N GLU A 63 -13.99 -21.94 -4.21
CA GLU A 63 -13.12 -23.12 -4.00
C GLU A 63 -11.63 -22.75 -4.11
#